data_AF-A0A948VDP5-F1
#
_entry.id   AF-A0A948VDP5-F1
#
_cell.length_a   1.000
_cell.length_b   1.000
_cell.length_c   1.000
_cell.angle_alpha   90.00
_cell.angle_beta   90.00
_cell.angle_gamma   90.00
#
_symmetry.space_group_name_H-M   'P 1'
#
loop_
_entity.id
_entity.type
_entity.pdbx_description
1 polymer ?
#
loop_
_entity_poly.entity_id
_entity_poly.type
_entity_poly.pdbx_seq_one_letter_code
_entity_poly.pdbx_strand_id
1 'polypeptide(L)'
;MSEKTKIIVARHAGFCPGVKKAIDMALELARNRKQPIYTLGPLIHNRQVIETLEEKNIKAINDISQIKDSNSILVIRAHGIPQSEEEKLRATSMEIIDATCPLVKKVHSNIFDYSQKGYETIIVGDKDHTEVIGLMSYAKDICHIISGPDEAKKLPFIKKANIVAQTTQEETIFNACVEVLRDKTDELIISNTICAPTKERQKETIEFAKDCDLIIVVGGRNSANTQRLFKICSKITKEAIHIEKDDELPSDALNNRRNVFITAGASTPNWMIEKVLEKVRDLSKKEKSFLAEKLTFLGKLFVTGSLYTAISAMALTYICMKLESVEMDIRLIILSGLFVASLHIINRMEEKGSVVPDSAQKFLFIRFKSAVKLIGILFGIVSIIISAFFGIKIFILTALFWLAGIFYPYKTLAGLNKFPDFPASKDIVTAFGWSFVCAGLPAIDGETLIYKSTQLAVLFALLLVFMRSVLLGISNVHNDMIVGNENFYKAAGPKLTYLIVSLIFIFVEIVLITLFNMGWKEVLVRTMFFGLFYYMVVMALFFFKKIPERISSETIIDFQFIFLGLLAFIAA
;
A
#
# COMPACT_ATOMS: atom_id res chain seq x y z
N MET A 1 -19.41 25.92 22.23
CA MET A 1 -18.50 24.82 21.85
C MET A 1 -18.71 24.50 20.36
N SER A 2 -17.87 24.99 19.44
CA SER A 2 -18.04 24.56 18.04
C SER A 2 -17.49 23.14 17.85
N GLU A 3 -18.31 22.28 17.25
CA GLU A 3 -18.09 20.84 17.07
C GLU A 3 -16.81 20.56 16.27
N LYS A 4 -16.15 19.44 16.58
CA LYS A 4 -14.96 18.94 15.87
C LYS A 4 -15.34 18.56 14.44
N THR A 5 -14.61 19.07 13.44
CA THR A 5 -14.84 18.68 12.04
C THR A 5 -14.68 17.17 11.88
N LYS A 6 -15.75 16.49 11.50
CA LYS A 6 -15.80 15.07 11.19
C LYS A 6 -15.29 14.87 9.77
N ILE A 7 -14.21 14.10 9.63
CA ILE A 7 -13.63 13.75 8.34
C ILE A 7 -13.96 12.29 8.04
N ILE A 8 -14.57 12.04 6.88
CA ILE A 8 -14.93 10.72 6.39
C ILE A 8 -14.13 10.47 5.12
N VAL A 9 -13.48 9.32 5.01
CA VAL A 9 -12.81 8.87 3.78
C VAL A 9 -13.60 7.69 3.22
N ALA A 10 -13.94 7.73 1.92
CA ALA A 10 -14.67 6.65 1.27
C ALA A 10 -13.88 5.33 1.35
N ARG A 11 -14.54 4.23 1.68
CA ARG A 11 -13.87 2.92 1.81
C ARG A 11 -13.38 2.41 0.46
N HIS A 12 -14.07 2.76 -0.62
CA HIS A 12 -13.67 2.44 -1.98
C HIS A 12 -12.78 3.52 -2.58
N ALA A 13 -12.26 4.50 -1.83
CA ALA A 13 -11.36 5.50 -2.39
C ALA A 13 -10.07 4.84 -2.95
N GLY A 14 -9.67 5.27 -4.14
CA GLY A 14 -8.40 4.87 -4.76
C GLY A 14 -8.49 3.67 -5.71
N PHE A 15 -7.36 2.99 -5.92
CA PHE A 15 -7.22 1.97 -6.96
C PHE A 15 -8.32 0.89 -6.94
N CYS A 16 -8.96 0.71 -8.10
CA CYS A 16 -9.82 -0.46 -8.30
C CYS A 16 -8.98 -1.72 -8.60
N PRO A 17 -9.53 -2.94 -8.45
CA PRO A 17 -8.78 -4.18 -8.68
C PRO A 17 -8.14 -4.29 -10.07
N GLY A 18 -8.80 -3.78 -11.12
CA GLY A 18 -8.27 -3.80 -12.49
C GLY A 18 -7.05 -2.89 -12.66
N VAL A 19 -7.14 -1.66 -12.16
CA VAL A 19 -6.02 -0.71 -12.12
C VAL A 19 -4.87 -1.25 -11.29
N LYS A 20 -5.17 -1.78 -10.10
CA LYS A 20 -4.17 -2.36 -9.21
C LYS A 20 -3.40 -3.48 -9.91
N LYS A 21 -4.11 -4.42 -10.53
CA LYS A 21 -3.51 -5.53 -11.28
C LYS A 21 -2.58 -5.02 -12.39
N ALA A 22 -3.00 -4.00 -13.15
CA ALA A 22 -2.18 -3.48 -14.25
C ALA A 22 -0.87 -2.82 -13.76
N ILE A 23 -0.94 -2.05 -12.67
CA ILE A 23 0.22 -1.44 -12.03
C ILE A 23 1.15 -2.51 -11.45
N ASP A 24 0.60 -3.47 -10.71
CA ASP A 24 1.36 -4.55 -10.08
C ASP A 24 2.11 -5.36 -11.15
N MET A 25 1.44 -5.73 -12.25
CA MET A 25 2.06 -6.42 -13.39
C MET A 25 3.22 -5.63 -14.01
N ALA A 26 3.02 -4.33 -14.30
CA ALA A 26 4.06 -3.52 -14.93
C ALA A 26 5.30 -3.35 -14.02
N LEU A 27 5.07 -3.12 -12.73
CA LEU A 27 6.15 -3.01 -11.74
C LEU A 27 6.88 -4.33 -11.53
N GLU A 28 6.18 -5.47 -11.52
CA GLU A 28 6.78 -6.80 -11.44
C GLU A 28 7.64 -7.11 -12.67
N LEU A 29 7.18 -6.77 -13.87
CA LEU A 29 7.97 -6.90 -15.09
C LEU A 29 9.26 -6.08 -14.97
N ALA A 30 9.18 -4.80 -14.59
CA ALA A 30 10.34 -3.91 -14.48
C ALA A 30 11.39 -4.38 -13.47
N ARG A 31 10.97 -5.17 -12.47
CA ARG A 31 11.87 -5.77 -11.49
C ARG A 31 12.51 -7.04 -11.99
N ASN A 32 11.72 -7.90 -12.63
CA ASN A 32 12.12 -9.27 -12.99
C ASN A 32 12.71 -9.39 -14.40
N ARG A 33 12.67 -8.32 -15.18
CA ARG A 33 13.11 -8.27 -16.57
C ARG A 33 14.12 -7.14 -16.76
N LYS A 34 15.12 -7.38 -17.60
CA LYS A 34 16.13 -6.39 -17.97
C LYS A 34 15.76 -5.64 -19.26
N GLN A 35 14.79 -6.17 -20.00
CA GLN A 35 14.26 -5.59 -21.21
C GLN A 35 13.62 -4.22 -20.94
N PRO A 36 13.72 -3.26 -21.88
CA PRO A 36 12.90 -2.05 -21.85
C PRO A 36 11.41 -2.41 -21.85
N ILE A 37 10.63 -1.72 -21.02
CA ILE A 37 9.19 -1.96 -20.92
C ILE A 37 8.46 -0.74 -21.44
N TYR A 38 7.56 -0.96 -22.39
CA TYR A 38 6.71 0.07 -22.94
C TYR A 38 5.25 -0.21 -22.60
N THR A 39 4.44 0.82 -22.48
CA THR A 39 2.98 0.69 -22.39
C THR A 39 2.32 1.37 -23.58
N LEU A 40 1.33 0.72 -24.21
CA LEU A 40 0.61 1.35 -25.33
C LEU A 40 -0.43 2.35 -24.78
N GLY A 41 -0.05 3.62 -24.81
CA GLY A 41 -0.65 4.72 -24.08
C GLY A 41 -0.30 4.69 -22.59
N PRO A 42 -0.79 5.68 -21.82
CA PRO A 42 -0.67 5.66 -20.36
C PRO A 42 -1.31 4.39 -19.78
N LEU A 43 -0.57 3.66 -18.94
CA LEU A 43 -1.06 2.44 -18.29
C LEU A 43 -2.37 2.70 -17.54
N ILE A 44 -2.45 3.86 -16.88
CA ILE A 44 -3.64 4.40 -16.22
C ILE A 44 -3.73 5.93 -16.41
N HIS A 45 -4.91 6.51 -16.17
CA HIS A 45 -5.11 7.96 -16.20
C HIS A 45 -4.75 8.61 -14.85
N ASN A 46 -3.46 8.66 -14.52
CA ASN A 46 -2.92 9.40 -13.38
C ASN A 46 -1.47 9.83 -13.63
N ARG A 47 -1.24 11.14 -13.80
CA ARG A 47 0.06 11.69 -14.15
C ARG A 47 1.17 11.32 -13.16
N GLN A 48 0.91 11.45 -11.86
CA GLN A 48 1.94 11.19 -10.83
C GLN A 48 2.34 9.71 -10.81
N VAL A 49 1.41 8.80 -11.12
CA VAL A 49 1.73 7.37 -11.27
C VAL A 49 2.51 7.11 -12.55
N ILE A 50 2.19 7.76 -13.68
CA ILE A 50 2.97 7.64 -14.92
C ILE A 50 4.41 8.10 -14.71
N GLU A 51 4.62 9.27 -14.10
CA GLU A 51 5.96 9.79 -13.77
C GLU A 51 6.75 8.78 -12.91
N THR A 52 6.09 8.15 -11.94
CA THR A 52 6.67 7.11 -11.09
C THR A 52 7.03 5.83 -11.86
N LEU A 53 6.25 5.44 -12.87
CA LEU A 53 6.52 4.28 -13.72
C LEU A 53 7.72 4.55 -14.64
N GLU A 54 7.85 5.79 -15.16
CA GLU A 54 8.99 6.20 -15.98
C GLU A 54 10.31 6.13 -15.21
N GLU A 55 10.33 6.53 -13.93
CA GLU A 55 11.48 6.34 -13.02
C GLU A 55 11.89 4.87 -12.85
N LYS A 56 10.99 3.93 -13.14
CA LYS A 56 11.20 2.48 -13.09
C LYS A 56 11.43 1.87 -14.47
N ASN A 57 11.81 2.68 -15.47
CA ASN A 57 12.05 2.27 -16.87
C ASN A 57 10.81 1.68 -17.57
N ILE A 58 9.60 2.07 -17.15
CA ILE A 58 8.34 1.73 -17.82
C ILE A 58 7.86 2.98 -18.55
N LYS A 59 7.94 2.99 -19.88
CA LYS A 59 7.65 4.20 -20.67
C LYS A 59 6.36 4.06 -21.47
N ALA A 60 5.48 5.06 -21.38
CA ALA A 60 4.30 5.11 -22.25
C ALA A 60 4.67 5.56 -23.67
N ILE A 61 4.12 4.88 -24.68
CA ILE A 61 4.27 5.19 -26.11
C ILE A 61 2.89 5.31 -26.75
N ASN A 62 2.77 6.06 -27.83
CA ASN A 62 1.48 6.20 -28.52
C ASN A 62 1.31 5.19 -29.66
N ASP A 63 2.41 4.72 -30.24
CA ASP A 63 2.41 3.85 -31.41
C ASP A 63 3.57 2.86 -31.29
N ILE A 64 3.33 1.62 -31.73
CA ILE A 64 4.32 0.54 -31.65
C ILE A 64 5.60 0.83 -32.43
N SER A 65 5.53 1.62 -33.51
CA SER A 65 6.69 2.04 -34.32
C SER A 65 7.71 2.86 -33.54
N GLN A 66 7.34 3.39 -32.36
CA GLN A 66 8.26 4.07 -31.46
C GLN A 66 9.25 3.10 -30.78
N ILE A 67 8.95 1.80 -30.78
CA ILE A 67 9.82 0.76 -30.24
C ILE A 67 10.81 0.36 -31.33
N LYS A 68 12.09 0.72 -31.12
CA LYS A 68 13.19 0.36 -32.05
C LYS A 68 13.84 -0.97 -31.70
N ASP A 69 13.77 -1.37 -30.43
CA ASP A 69 14.38 -2.60 -29.93
C ASP A 69 13.32 -3.70 -29.86
N SER A 70 13.43 -4.70 -30.74
CA SER A 70 12.52 -5.84 -30.79
C SER A 70 12.59 -6.73 -29.54
N ASN A 71 13.63 -6.59 -28.71
CA ASN A 71 13.76 -7.29 -27.42
C ASN A 71 13.06 -6.53 -26.27
N SER A 72 12.18 -5.57 -26.58
CA SER A 72 11.38 -4.87 -25.58
C SER A 72 10.13 -5.65 -25.21
N ILE A 73 9.55 -5.34 -24.05
CA ILE A 73 8.25 -5.88 -23.63
C ILE A 73 7.21 -4.77 -23.80
N LEU A 74 6.09 -5.07 -24.47
CA LEU A 74 4.96 -4.14 -24.58
C LEU A 74 3.82 -4.59 -23.67
N VAL A 75 3.35 -3.67 -22.83
CA VAL A 75 2.21 -3.88 -21.94
C VAL A 75 0.98 -3.17 -22.50
N ILE A 76 -0.11 -3.91 -22.70
CA ILE A 76 -1.41 -3.34 -23.06
C ILE A 76 -2.03 -2.71 -21.82
N ARG A 77 -2.45 -1.44 -21.92
CA ARG A 77 -3.02 -0.68 -20.80
C ARG A 77 -4.33 -1.26 -20.25
N ALA A 78 -4.67 -0.89 -19.01
CA ALA A 78 -5.87 -1.40 -18.32
C ALA A 78 -7.20 -1.16 -19.07
N HIS A 79 -7.26 -0.11 -19.87
CA HIS A 79 -8.43 0.28 -20.67
C HIS A 79 -8.61 -0.54 -21.96
N GLY A 80 -7.66 -1.42 -22.28
CA GLY A 80 -7.63 -2.14 -23.55
C GLY A 80 -7.16 -1.28 -24.72
N ILE A 81 -7.19 -1.90 -25.90
CA ILE A 81 -6.80 -1.35 -27.19
C ILE A 81 -7.82 -1.78 -28.25
N PRO A 82 -7.88 -1.10 -29.41
CA PRO A 82 -8.71 -1.53 -30.51
C PRO A 82 -8.33 -2.92 -31.05
N GLN A 83 -9.29 -3.67 -31.58
CA GLN A 83 -9.09 -4.99 -32.17
C GLN A 83 -8.03 -4.97 -33.30
N SER A 84 -8.05 -3.94 -34.15
CA SER A 84 -7.06 -3.76 -35.22
C SER A 84 -5.63 -3.59 -34.68
N GLU A 85 -5.46 -2.96 -33.52
CA GLU A 85 -4.16 -2.86 -32.85
C GLU A 85 -3.76 -4.22 -32.26
N GLU A 86 -4.70 -4.96 -31.66
CA GLU A 86 -4.43 -6.32 -31.17
C GLU A 86 -3.98 -7.27 -32.30
N GLU A 87 -4.60 -7.18 -33.48
CA GLU A 87 -4.21 -7.93 -34.68
C GLU A 87 -2.80 -7.55 -35.17
N LYS A 88 -2.47 -6.25 -35.19
CA LYS A 88 -1.10 -5.78 -35.48
C LYS A 88 -0.09 -6.33 -34.47
N LEU A 89 -0.42 -6.33 -33.18
CA LEU A 89 0.45 -6.85 -32.14
C LEU A 89 0.72 -8.36 -32.32
N ARG A 90 -0.30 -9.14 -32.70
CA ARG A 90 -0.14 -10.58 -32.99
C ARG A 90 0.79 -10.87 -34.17
N ALA A 91 0.93 -9.93 -35.11
CA ALA A 91 1.85 -10.06 -36.24
C ALA A 91 3.31 -9.70 -35.87
N THR A 92 3.57 -9.22 -34.66
CA THR A 92 4.92 -8.86 -34.19
C THR A 92 5.59 -10.02 -33.46
N SER A 93 6.92 -10.05 -33.43
CA SER A 93 7.71 -10.99 -32.63
C SER A 93 7.96 -10.52 -31.19
N MET A 94 7.36 -9.40 -30.79
CA MET A 94 7.58 -8.77 -29.49
C MET A 94 6.82 -9.49 -28.39
N GLU A 95 7.37 -9.51 -27.17
CA GLU A 95 6.65 -10.01 -26.00
C GLU A 95 5.53 -9.04 -25.60
N ILE A 96 4.28 -9.49 -25.71
CA ILE A 96 3.09 -8.71 -25.38
C ILE A 96 2.50 -9.19 -24.06
N ILE A 97 2.40 -8.28 -23.08
CA ILE A 97 1.75 -8.54 -21.81
C ILE A 97 0.43 -7.78 -21.75
N ASP A 98 -0.68 -8.50 -21.69
CA ASP A 98 -2.00 -7.88 -21.65
C ASP A 98 -2.46 -7.57 -20.23
N ALA A 99 -2.37 -6.29 -19.84
CA ALA A 99 -2.86 -5.80 -18.56
C ALA A 99 -4.30 -5.24 -18.61
N THR A 100 -5.04 -5.47 -19.71
CA THR A 100 -6.44 -5.06 -19.84
C THR A 100 -7.28 -5.62 -18.69
N CYS A 101 -8.12 -4.76 -18.11
CA CYS A 101 -9.04 -5.16 -17.06
C CYS A 101 -9.97 -6.28 -17.56
N PRO A 102 -10.12 -7.40 -16.82
CA PRO A 102 -11.03 -8.48 -17.23
C PRO A 102 -12.48 -8.03 -17.42
N LEU A 103 -12.91 -6.98 -16.71
CA LEU A 103 -14.25 -6.42 -16.84
C LEU A 103 -14.42 -5.64 -18.16
N VAL A 104 -13.35 -5.01 -18.67
CA VAL A 104 -13.34 -4.38 -20.00
C VAL A 104 -13.37 -5.46 -21.09
N LYS A 105 -12.56 -6.52 -20.95
CA LYS A 105 -12.61 -7.67 -21.88
C LYS A 105 -13.99 -8.30 -21.97
N LYS A 106 -14.73 -8.37 -20.86
CA LYS A 106 -16.11 -8.86 -20.86
C LYS A 106 -17.04 -7.99 -21.72
N VAL A 107 -16.80 -6.68 -21.78
CA VAL A 107 -17.52 -5.77 -22.68
C VAL A 107 -17.14 -6.03 -24.13
N HIS A 108 -15.84 -6.22 -24.42
CA HIS A 108 -15.38 -6.58 -25.77
C HIS A 108 -16.09 -7.85 -26.27
N SER A 109 -16.10 -8.93 -25.48
CA SER A 109 -16.78 -10.17 -25.82
C SER A 109 -18.28 -9.99 -26.00
N ASN A 110 -18.95 -9.21 -25.13
CA ASN A 110 -20.38 -8.93 -25.27
C ASN A 110 -20.71 -8.22 -26.59
N ILE A 111 -19.97 -7.16 -26.92
CA ILE A 111 -20.15 -6.40 -28.17
C ILE A 111 -19.93 -7.33 -29.37
N PHE A 112 -18.84 -8.11 -29.35
CA PHE A 112 -18.52 -9.05 -30.42
C PHE A 112 -19.63 -10.09 -30.60
N ASP A 113 -20.05 -10.77 -29.54
CA ASP A 113 -21.04 -11.86 -29.60
C ASP A 113 -22.41 -11.39 -30.11
N TYR A 114 -22.86 -10.20 -29.70
CA TYR A 114 -24.14 -9.65 -30.17
C TYR A 114 -24.05 -9.06 -31.57
N SER A 115 -22.93 -8.45 -31.95
CA SER A 115 -22.73 -7.97 -33.32
C SER A 115 -22.74 -9.14 -34.32
N GLN A 116 -22.19 -10.30 -33.96
CA GLN A 116 -22.27 -11.51 -34.80
C GLN A 116 -23.70 -12.05 -34.97
N LYS A 117 -24.61 -11.70 -34.05
CA LYS A 117 -26.03 -12.05 -34.14
C LYS A 117 -26.86 -10.98 -34.86
N GLY A 118 -26.22 -9.97 -35.45
CA GLY A 118 -26.85 -8.89 -36.21
C GLY A 118 -27.48 -7.79 -35.36
N TYR A 119 -27.03 -7.59 -34.11
CA TYR A 119 -27.43 -6.43 -33.31
C TYR A 119 -26.47 -5.27 -33.55
N GLU A 120 -27.01 -4.09 -33.87
CA GLU A 120 -26.23 -2.85 -33.85
C GLU A 120 -25.81 -2.55 -32.41
N THR A 121 -24.59 -2.04 -32.24
CA THR A 121 -24.07 -1.71 -30.91
C THR A 121 -24.36 -0.25 -30.57
N ILE A 122 -24.88 0.00 -29.37
CA ILE A 122 -25.05 1.35 -28.82
C ILE A 122 -24.21 1.46 -27.55
N ILE A 123 -23.20 2.32 -27.55
CA ILE A 123 -22.29 2.53 -26.42
C ILE A 123 -22.66 3.83 -25.71
N VAL A 124 -23.05 3.72 -24.43
CA VAL A 124 -23.24 4.88 -23.55
C VAL A 124 -21.91 5.27 -22.91
N GLY A 125 -21.27 6.33 -23.40
CA GLY A 125 -19.92 6.70 -22.98
C GLY A 125 -19.42 8.02 -23.56
N ASP A 126 -18.19 8.38 -23.18
CA ASP A 126 -17.49 9.54 -23.72
C ASP A 126 -16.79 9.16 -25.03
N LYS A 127 -17.21 9.74 -26.16
CA LYS A 127 -16.75 9.36 -27.52
C LYS A 127 -15.23 9.40 -27.72
N ASP A 128 -14.55 10.32 -27.05
CA ASP A 128 -13.11 10.53 -27.18
C ASP A 128 -12.30 9.71 -26.16
N HIS A 129 -12.98 8.91 -25.32
CA HIS A 129 -12.31 8.12 -24.28
C HIS A 129 -11.70 6.84 -24.85
N THR A 130 -10.47 6.55 -24.43
CA THR A 130 -9.67 5.41 -24.92
C THR A 130 -10.36 4.06 -24.79
N GLU A 131 -11.05 3.82 -23.67
CA GLU A 131 -11.89 2.64 -23.47
C GLU A 131 -13.00 2.54 -24.52
N VAL A 132 -13.75 3.62 -24.78
CA VAL A 132 -14.86 3.64 -25.74
C VAL A 132 -14.36 3.38 -27.15
N ILE A 133 -13.24 4.00 -27.55
CA ILE A 133 -12.57 3.73 -28.82
C ILE A 133 -12.20 2.24 -28.95
N GLY A 134 -11.71 1.64 -27.86
CA GLY A 134 -11.47 0.19 -27.78
C GLY A 134 -12.75 -0.61 -27.99
N LEU A 135 -13.80 -0.33 -27.21
CA LEU A 135 -15.09 -1.01 -27.28
C LEU A 135 -15.70 -1.00 -28.70
N MET A 136 -15.67 0.16 -29.37
CA MET A 136 -16.23 0.33 -30.71
C MET A 136 -15.64 -0.65 -31.72
N SER A 137 -14.34 -0.92 -31.63
CA SER A 137 -13.63 -1.75 -32.60
C SER A 137 -14.02 -3.23 -32.59
N TYR A 138 -14.73 -3.69 -31.55
CA TYR A 138 -15.22 -5.06 -31.44
C TYR A 138 -16.63 -5.23 -32.03
N ALA A 139 -17.28 -4.16 -32.48
CA ALA A 139 -18.52 -4.24 -33.23
C ALA A 139 -18.23 -4.51 -34.70
N LYS A 140 -18.89 -5.52 -35.29
CA LYS A 140 -18.74 -5.89 -36.70
C LYS A 140 -19.36 -4.88 -37.67
N ASP A 141 -20.55 -4.39 -37.34
CA ASP A 141 -21.39 -3.56 -38.22
C ASP A 141 -21.50 -2.12 -37.68
N ILE A 142 -22.73 -1.62 -37.50
CA ILE A 142 -23.00 -0.24 -37.08
C ILE A 142 -22.81 -0.12 -35.55
N CYS A 143 -22.07 0.92 -35.15
CA CYS A 143 -21.84 1.27 -33.76
C CYS A 143 -22.19 2.75 -33.53
N HIS A 144 -23.11 3.00 -32.60
CA HIS A 144 -23.51 4.35 -32.19
C HIS A 144 -22.91 4.66 -30.82
N ILE A 145 -22.33 5.85 -30.66
CA ILE A 145 -21.89 6.34 -29.35
C ILE A 145 -22.83 7.45 -28.92
N ILE A 146 -23.32 7.36 -27.70
CA ILE A 146 -24.16 8.38 -27.10
C ILE A 146 -23.66 8.73 -25.69
N SER A 147 -23.68 10.00 -25.34
CA SER A 147 -23.30 10.46 -24.01
C SER A 147 -24.49 10.58 -23.04
N GLY A 148 -25.73 10.46 -23.54
CA GLY A 148 -26.93 10.53 -22.71
C GLY A 148 -28.25 10.40 -23.49
N PRO A 149 -29.40 10.55 -22.79
CA PRO A 149 -30.72 10.29 -23.36
C PRO A 149 -31.10 11.25 -24.51
N ASP A 150 -30.59 12.48 -24.52
CA ASP A 150 -30.89 13.44 -25.59
C ASP A 150 -30.22 13.07 -26.91
N GLU A 151 -29.08 12.38 -26.87
CA GLU A 151 -28.46 11.81 -28.08
C GLU A 151 -29.15 10.50 -28.48
N ALA A 152 -29.60 9.68 -27.52
CA ALA A 152 -30.45 8.52 -27.80
C ALA A 152 -31.73 8.92 -28.58
N LYS A 153 -32.35 10.05 -28.22
CA LYS A 153 -33.51 10.63 -28.92
C LYS A 153 -33.21 11.04 -30.36
N LYS A 154 -31.95 11.20 -30.76
CA LYS A 154 -31.55 11.56 -32.13
C LYS A 154 -31.18 10.35 -32.99
N LEU A 155 -31.01 9.18 -32.39
CA LEU A 155 -30.71 7.96 -33.14
C LEU A 155 -31.86 7.57 -34.09
N PRO A 156 -31.58 6.98 -35.25
CA PRO A 156 -32.62 6.41 -36.11
C PRO A 156 -33.35 5.25 -35.42
N PHE A 157 -34.43 4.78 -36.03
CA PHE A 157 -35.05 3.52 -35.61
C PHE A 157 -34.12 2.35 -35.95
N ILE A 158 -33.88 1.45 -34.98
CA ILE A 158 -32.91 0.35 -35.13
C ILE A 158 -33.63 -0.97 -34.85
N LYS A 159 -33.66 -1.88 -35.84
CA LYS A 159 -34.40 -3.15 -35.71
C LYS A 159 -33.92 -4.01 -34.54
N LYS A 160 -32.60 -4.22 -34.42
CA LYS A 160 -31.98 -4.99 -33.34
C LYS A 160 -30.81 -4.22 -32.76
N ALA A 161 -30.84 -3.93 -31.46
CA ALA A 161 -29.79 -3.18 -30.79
C ALA A 161 -29.31 -3.87 -29.51
N ASN A 162 -28.01 -3.81 -29.25
CA ASN A 162 -27.41 -4.14 -27.96
C ASN A 162 -26.84 -2.86 -27.35
N ILE A 163 -27.39 -2.43 -26.22
CA ILE A 163 -26.89 -1.26 -25.49
C ILE A 163 -25.90 -1.70 -24.40
N VAL A 164 -24.70 -1.15 -24.46
CA VAL A 164 -23.62 -1.30 -23.47
C VAL A 164 -23.20 0.05 -22.91
N ALA A 165 -22.49 0.04 -21.80
CA ALA A 165 -21.93 1.23 -21.16
C ALA A 165 -20.40 1.16 -21.11
N GLN A 166 -19.76 2.33 -21.18
CA GLN A 166 -18.40 2.48 -20.65
C GLN A 166 -18.38 2.03 -19.18
N THR A 167 -17.36 1.28 -18.76
CA THR A 167 -17.31 0.64 -17.43
C THR A 167 -17.31 1.63 -16.26
N THR A 168 -17.03 2.91 -16.54
CA THR A 168 -16.99 4.03 -15.60
C THR A 168 -18.19 4.99 -15.72
N GLN A 169 -19.21 4.64 -16.51
CA GLN A 169 -20.44 5.42 -16.69
C GLN A 169 -21.32 5.46 -15.43
N GLU A 170 -22.23 6.44 -15.33
CA GLU A 170 -23.28 6.49 -14.29
C GLU A 170 -24.50 5.67 -14.68
N GLU A 171 -24.99 4.90 -13.73
CA GLU A 171 -26.13 3.99 -13.93
C GLU A 171 -27.42 4.74 -14.26
N THR A 172 -27.63 5.93 -13.71
CA THR A 172 -28.82 6.76 -13.98
C THR A 172 -28.88 7.20 -15.45
N ILE A 173 -27.75 7.60 -16.03
CA ILE A 173 -27.67 8.02 -17.43
C ILE A 173 -27.83 6.83 -18.37
N PHE A 174 -27.19 5.70 -18.05
CA PHE A 174 -27.38 4.48 -18.83
C PHE A 174 -28.86 4.06 -18.86
N ASN A 175 -29.52 4.01 -17.69
CA ASN A 175 -30.93 3.65 -17.61
C ASN A 175 -31.82 4.63 -18.35
N ALA A 176 -31.55 5.94 -18.27
CA ALA A 176 -32.30 6.94 -19.04
C ALA A 176 -32.17 6.74 -20.56
N CYS A 177 -31.00 6.34 -21.06
CA CYS A 177 -30.82 5.97 -22.46
C CYS A 177 -31.62 4.71 -22.82
N VAL A 178 -31.62 3.69 -21.95
CA VAL A 178 -32.40 2.45 -22.14
C VAL A 178 -33.88 2.78 -22.32
N GLU A 179 -34.45 3.63 -21.47
CA GLU A 179 -35.87 4.01 -21.55
C GLU A 179 -36.20 4.67 -22.90
N VAL A 180 -35.35 5.59 -23.37
CA VAL A 180 -35.53 6.24 -24.69
C VAL A 180 -35.44 5.23 -25.84
N LEU A 181 -34.58 4.22 -25.72
CA LEU A 181 -34.31 3.27 -26.79
C LEU A 181 -35.40 2.20 -26.92
N ARG A 182 -36.17 1.91 -25.87
CA ARG A 182 -37.29 0.95 -25.96
C ARG A 182 -38.30 1.32 -27.04
N ASP A 183 -38.56 2.61 -27.23
CA ASP A 183 -39.50 3.10 -28.25
C ASP A 183 -38.87 3.26 -29.65
N LYS A 184 -37.57 2.95 -29.78
CA LYS A 184 -36.80 3.13 -31.02
C LYS A 184 -36.23 1.84 -31.60
N THR A 185 -36.58 0.71 -31.00
CA THR A 185 -36.03 -0.59 -31.40
C THR A 185 -37.09 -1.68 -31.33
N ASP A 186 -37.09 -2.61 -32.30
CA ASP A 186 -37.94 -3.81 -32.19
C ASP A 186 -37.41 -4.76 -31.11
N GLU A 187 -36.08 -4.93 -31.05
CA GLU A 187 -35.42 -5.82 -30.11
C GLU A 187 -34.23 -5.12 -29.44
N LEU A 188 -34.34 -4.83 -28.14
CA LEU A 188 -33.30 -4.21 -27.34
C LEU A 188 -32.70 -5.17 -26.31
N ILE A 189 -31.42 -5.50 -26.47
CA ILE A 189 -30.64 -6.19 -25.45
C ILE A 189 -30.00 -5.15 -24.53
N ILE A 190 -30.28 -5.25 -23.23
CA ILE A 190 -29.76 -4.34 -22.21
C ILE A 190 -28.57 -5.00 -21.52
N SER A 191 -27.37 -4.70 -21.98
CA SER A 191 -26.11 -5.20 -21.42
C SER A 191 -25.49 -4.13 -20.51
N ASN A 192 -25.94 -4.01 -19.26
CA ASN A 192 -25.35 -3.06 -18.31
C ASN A 192 -23.92 -3.46 -17.92
N THR A 193 -22.94 -2.90 -18.63
CA THR A 193 -21.51 -3.19 -18.49
C THR A 193 -20.76 -2.23 -17.57
N ILE A 194 -21.48 -1.39 -16.81
CA ILE A 194 -20.86 -0.58 -15.74
C ILE A 194 -20.29 -1.54 -14.70
N CYS A 195 -19.01 -1.40 -14.38
CA CYS A 195 -18.34 -2.40 -13.56
C CYS A 195 -18.72 -2.28 -12.07
N ALA A 196 -18.72 -3.39 -11.34
CA ALA A 196 -19.09 -3.41 -9.92
C ALA A 196 -18.27 -2.42 -9.06
N PRO A 197 -16.93 -2.29 -9.22
CA PRO A 197 -16.17 -1.27 -8.50
C PRO A 197 -16.63 0.17 -8.76
N THR A 198 -17.07 0.49 -9.98
CA THR A 198 -17.65 1.80 -10.31
C THR A 198 -18.96 1.98 -9.55
N LYS A 199 -19.88 1.00 -9.62
CA LYS A 199 -21.19 1.06 -8.96
C LYS A 199 -21.07 1.23 -7.44
N GLU A 200 -20.23 0.43 -6.79
CA GLU A 200 -19.97 0.48 -5.34
C GLU A 200 -19.45 1.86 -4.93
N ARG A 201 -18.48 2.40 -5.69
CA ARG A 201 -17.87 3.70 -5.40
C ARG A 201 -18.83 4.86 -5.63
N GLN A 202 -19.63 4.83 -6.69
CA GLN A 202 -20.66 5.85 -6.94
C GLN A 202 -21.75 5.80 -5.86
N LYS A 203 -22.24 4.61 -5.51
CA LYS A 203 -23.24 4.42 -4.46
C LYS A 203 -22.74 4.94 -3.10
N GLU A 204 -21.53 4.54 -2.69
CA GLU A 204 -20.91 5.03 -1.45
C GLU A 204 -20.71 6.55 -1.48
N THR A 205 -20.28 7.09 -2.63
CA THR A 205 -20.10 8.54 -2.80
C THR A 205 -21.42 9.28 -2.63
N ILE A 206 -22.51 8.81 -3.25
CA ILE A 206 -23.85 9.42 -3.11
C ILE A 206 -24.36 9.33 -1.67
N GLU A 207 -24.14 8.19 -1.00
CA GLU A 207 -24.56 7.97 0.38
C GLU A 207 -23.90 8.97 1.35
N PHE A 208 -22.57 9.09 1.31
CA PHE A 208 -21.84 9.98 2.21
C PHE A 208 -21.90 11.46 1.81
N ALA A 209 -22.03 11.77 0.52
CA ALA A 209 -22.09 13.14 0.03
C ALA A 209 -23.28 13.94 0.59
N LYS A 210 -24.40 13.28 0.90
CA LYS A 210 -25.64 13.94 1.34
C LYS A 210 -25.51 14.63 2.70
N ASP A 211 -24.64 14.12 3.57
CA ASP A 211 -24.50 14.58 4.96
C ASP A 211 -23.23 15.42 5.18
N CYS A 212 -22.61 15.93 4.10
CA CYS A 212 -21.33 16.61 4.14
C CYS A 212 -21.38 18.06 3.63
N ASP A 213 -20.67 18.94 4.34
CA ASP A 213 -20.58 20.37 4.01
C ASP A 213 -19.52 20.65 2.94
N LEU A 214 -18.52 19.77 2.81
CA LEU A 214 -17.44 19.82 1.82
C LEU A 214 -17.17 18.41 1.31
N ILE A 215 -17.00 18.28 0.00
CA ILE A 215 -16.58 17.02 -0.63
C ILE A 215 -15.30 17.25 -1.41
N ILE A 216 -14.30 16.42 -1.16
CA ILE A 216 -13.00 16.48 -1.81
C ILE A 216 -12.85 15.23 -2.67
N VAL A 217 -12.78 15.40 -3.99
CA VAL A 217 -12.57 14.33 -4.96
C VAL A 217 -11.12 14.37 -5.42
N VAL A 218 -10.36 13.34 -5.04
CA VAL A 218 -8.93 13.24 -5.34
C VAL A 218 -8.68 12.38 -6.57
N GLY A 219 -8.00 12.93 -7.57
CA GLY A 219 -7.53 12.15 -8.71
C GLY A 219 -7.27 12.97 -9.96
N GLY A 220 -6.73 12.29 -10.99
CA GLY A 220 -6.38 12.92 -12.26
C GLY A 220 -7.57 13.60 -12.95
N ARG A 221 -7.37 14.80 -13.48
CA ARG A 221 -8.34 15.54 -14.30
C ARG A 221 -8.70 14.79 -15.58
N ASN A 222 -7.81 13.95 -16.09
CA ASN A 222 -8.04 13.12 -17.28
C ASN A 222 -8.68 11.75 -16.96
N SER A 223 -9.07 11.49 -15.71
CA SER A 223 -9.69 10.23 -15.30
C SER A 223 -11.22 10.34 -15.38
N ALA A 224 -11.85 9.63 -16.33
CA ALA A 224 -13.31 9.63 -16.50
C ALA A 224 -14.05 9.27 -15.21
N ASN A 225 -13.58 8.25 -14.48
CA ASN A 225 -14.14 7.90 -13.18
C ASN A 225 -14.04 9.05 -12.16
N THR A 226 -12.89 9.74 -12.09
CA THR A 226 -12.71 10.85 -11.14
C THR A 226 -13.62 12.02 -11.49
N GLN A 227 -13.67 12.40 -12.77
CA GLN A 227 -14.59 13.43 -13.25
C GLN A 227 -16.05 13.06 -12.96
N ARG A 228 -16.42 11.79 -13.09
CA ARG A 228 -17.78 11.33 -12.80
C ARG A 228 -18.12 11.47 -11.34
N LEU A 229 -17.23 11.06 -10.44
CA LEU A 229 -17.41 11.25 -9.00
C LEU A 229 -17.57 12.74 -8.67
N PHE A 230 -16.74 13.61 -9.25
CA PHE A 230 -16.86 15.04 -9.08
C PHE A 230 -18.20 15.61 -9.59
N LYS A 231 -18.65 15.19 -10.78
CA LYS A 231 -19.97 15.57 -11.33
C LYS A 231 -21.11 15.12 -10.41
N ILE A 232 -21.05 13.89 -9.87
CA ILE A 232 -22.04 13.37 -8.91
C ILE A 232 -22.05 14.21 -7.64
N CYS A 233 -20.87 14.49 -7.07
CA CYS A 233 -20.74 15.31 -5.86
C CYS A 233 -21.25 16.73 -6.08
N SER A 234 -20.93 17.34 -7.22
CA SER A 234 -21.32 18.71 -7.58
C SER A 234 -22.85 18.87 -7.75
N LYS A 235 -23.56 17.79 -8.11
CA LYS A 235 -25.03 17.77 -8.14
C LYS A 235 -25.64 17.75 -6.73
N ILE A 236 -24.90 17.26 -5.74
CA ILE A 236 -25.35 17.13 -4.34
C ILE A 236 -24.99 18.38 -3.54
N THR A 237 -23.77 18.90 -3.70
CA THR A 237 -23.30 20.10 -3.01
C THR A 237 -22.42 20.96 -3.93
N LYS A 238 -22.58 22.28 -3.84
CA LYS A 238 -21.72 23.26 -4.55
C LYS A 238 -20.28 23.28 -4.01
N GLU A 239 -20.08 22.70 -2.85
CA GLU A 239 -18.81 22.65 -2.12
C GLU A 239 -18.02 21.38 -2.46
N ALA A 240 -18.31 20.76 -3.61
CA ALA A 240 -17.46 19.72 -4.14
C ALA A 240 -16.23 20.37 -4.79
N ILE A 241 -15.04 19.86 -4.48
CA ILE A 241 -13.78 20.26 -5.11
C ILE A 241 -13.06 19.06 -5.72
N HIS A 242 -12.45 19.26 -6.89
CA HIS A 242 -11.62 18.27 -7.56
C HIS A 242 -10.16 18.71 -7.51
N ILE A 243 -9.34 17.93 -6.83
CA ILE A 243 -7.90 18.18 -6.70
C ILE A 243 -7.06 17.00 -7.20
N GLU A 244 -5.91 17.30 -7.80
CA GLU A 244 -4.87 16.31 -8.13
C GLU A 244 -3.80 16.22 -7.06
N LYS A 245 -3.61 17.26 -6.25
CA LYS A 245 -2.56 17.36 -5.23
C LYS A 245 -3.08 18.05 -3.96
N ASP A 246 -2.40 17.80 -2.85
CA ASP A 246 -2.72 18.35 -1.53
C ASP A 246 -2.50 19.87 -1.42
N ASP A 247 -1.64 20.44 -2.26
CA ASP A 247 -1.38 21.89 -2.34
C ASP A 247 -2.47 22.66 -3.11
N GLU A 248 -3.31 21.97 -3.88
CA GLU A 248 -4.48 22.56 -4.55
C GLU A 248 -5.66 22.81 -3.59
N LEU A 249 -5.60 22.28 -2.36
CA LEU A 249 -6.64 22.50 -1.35
C LEU A 249 -6.51 23.92 -0.77
N PRO A 250 -7.53 24.79 -0.92
CA PRO A 250 -7.50 26.14 -0.35
C PRO A 250 -7.32 26.11 1.18
N SER A 251 -6.54 27.04 1.72
CA SER A 251 -6.27 27.10 3.17
C SER A 251 -7.51 27.38 4.00
N ASP A 252 -8.52 28.01 3.41
CA ASP A 252 -9.82 28.33 4.00
C ASP A 252 -10.91 27.30 3.70
N ALA A 253 -10.59 26.20 3.00
CA ALA A 253 -11.57 25.21 2.53
C ALA A 253 -12.44 24.61 3.65
N LEU A 254 -11.92 24.58 4.89
CA LEU A 254 -12.62 24.01 6.04
C LEU A 254 -13.34 25.05 6.92
N ASN A 255 -13.28 26.33 6.57
CA ASN A 255 -13.95 27.37 7.34
C ASN A 255 -15.45 27.10 7.41
N ASN A 256 -15.98 27.02 8.62
CA ASN A 256 -17.39 26.72 8.91
C ASN A 256 -17.91 25.37 8.37
N ARG A 257 -17.02 24.40 8.05
CA ARG A 257 -17.39 23.04 7.61
C ARG A 257 -17.26 22.07 8.78
N ARG A 258 -18.35 21.37 9.11
CA ARG A 258 -18.40 20.34 10.17
C ARG A 258 -18.19 18.94 9.62
N ASN A 259 -18.72 18.63 8.45
CA ASN A 259 -18.62 17.30 7.85
C ASN A 259 -17.87 17.39 6.52
N VAL A 260 -16.71 16.74 6.45
CA VAL A 260 -15.85 16.70 5.27
C VAL A 260 -15.79 15.27 4.76
N PHE A 261 -16.10 15.07 3.49
CA PHE A 261 -15.98 13.78 2.84
C PHE A 261 -14.86 13.79 1.81
N ILE A 262 -13.97 12.80 1.86
CA ILE A 262 -12.89 12.60 0.92
C ILE A 262 -13.16 11.31 0.16
N THR A 263 -13.22 11.41 -1.17
CA THR A 263 -13.29 10.26 -2.08
C THR A 263 -12.19 10.37 -3.12
N ALA A 264 -11.94 9.30 -3.87
CA ALA A 264 -10.90 9.30 -4.87
C ALA A 264 -11.22 8.40 -6.06
N GLY A 265 -10.68 8.78 -7.21
CA GLY A 265 -10.83 8.03 -8.45
C GLY A 265 -10.20 6.63 -8.41
N ALA A 266 -10.69 5.76 -9.29
CA ALA A 266 -10.18 4.40 -9.45
C ALA A 266 -8.71 4.31 -9.92
N SER A 267 -8.14 5.43 -10.37
CA SER A 267 -6.73 5.57 -10.78
C SER A 267 -5.90 6.39 -9.78
N THR A 268 -6.42 6.67 -8.59
CA THR A 268 -5.71 7.43 -7.54
C THR A 268 -5.06 6.48 -6.54
N PRO A 269 -3.73 6.49 -6.34
CA PRO A 269 -3.06 5.69 -5.33
C PRO A 269 -3.30 6.23 -3.90
N ASN A 270 -3.21 5.34 -2.90
CA ASN A 270 -3.49 5.67 -1.49
C ASN A 270 -2.64 6.82 -0.95
N TRP A 271 -1.36 6.91 -1.33
CA TRP A 271 -0.47 7.97 -0.85
C TRP A 271 -0.95 9.38 -1.26
N MET A 272 -1.69 9.52 -2.36
CA MET A 272 -2.30 10.81 -2.74
C MET A 272 -3.46 11.15 -1.81
N ILE A 273 -4.27 10.16 -1.46
CA ILE A 273 -5.43 10.30 -0.58
C ILE A 273 -4.96 10.63 0.84
N GLU A 274 -3.94 9.93 1.33
CA GLU A 274 -3.32 10.16 2.64
C GLU A 274 -2.78 11.58 2.77
N LYS A 275 -2.17 12.14 1.71
CA LYS A 275 -1.70 13.52 1.72
C LYS A 275 -2.81 14.54 1.81
N VAL A 276 -3.87 14.36 1.04
CA VAL A 276 -5.05 15.21 1.13
C VAL A 276 -5.68 15.08 2.52
N LEU A 277 -5.76 13.88 3.08
CA LEU A 277 -6.25 13.64 4.43
C LEU A 277 -5.38 14.31 5.51
N GLU A 278 -4.05 14.25 5.40
CA GLU A 278 -3.14 14.95 6.32
C GLU A 278 -3.35 16.47 6.22
N LYS A 279 -3.43 17.01 5.00
CA LYS A 279 -3.71 18.44 4.77
C LYS A 279 -5.06 18.86 5.34
N VAL A 280 -6.12 18.09 5.10
CA VAL A 280 -7.46 18.35 5.65
C VAL A 280 -7.42 18.27 7.18
N ARG A 281 -6.72 17.30 7.75
CA ARG A 281 -6.56 17.23 9.21
C ARG A 281 -5.82 18.45 9.74
N ASP A 282 -4.79 18.90 9.07
CA ASP A 282 -4.03 20.09 9.45
C ASP A 282 -4.90 21.35 9.39
N LEU A 283 -5.72 21.52 8.36
CA LEU A 283 -6.69 22.61 8.26
C LEU A 283 -7.86 22.48 9.27
N SER A 284 -8.25 21.25 9.63
CA SER A 284 -9.39 20.98 10.53
C SER A 284 -9.05 21.18 12.00
N LYS A 285 -7.75 21.24 12.31
CA LYS A 285 -7.30 21.62 13.64
C LYS A 285 -7.76 23.07 13.84
N LYS A 286 -8.77 23.27 14.69
CA LYS A 286 -8.77 24.46 15.54
C LYS A 286 -7.37 24.64 16.10
N GLU A 287 -6.94 25.88 16.31
CA GLU A 287 -5.73 26.20 17.09
C GLU A 287 -5.61 25.20 18.23
N LYS A 288 -4.84 24.13 18.00
CA LYS A 288 -4.43 23.27 19.08
C LYS A 288 -3.57 24.20 19.91
N SER A 289 -3.59 24.06 21.24
CA SER A 289 -2.56 24.76 21.99
C SER A 289 -1.23 24.43 21.33
N PHE A 290 -0.40 25.46 21.12
CA PHE A 290 0.91 25.31 20.50
C PHE A 290 1.69 24.10 21.06
N LEU A 291 1.45 23.78 22.35
CA LEU A 291 1.93 22.60 23.03
C LEU A 291 1.43 21.28 22.42
N ALA A 292 0.12 21.11 22.19
CA ALA A 292 -0.44 19.86 21.65
C ALA A 292 -0.01 19.59 20.20
N GLU A 293 0.18 20.63 19.39
CA GLU A 293 0.77 20.50 18.05
C GLU A 293 2.22 20.07 18.10
N LYS A 294 3.03 20.74 18.93
CA LYS A 294 4.41 20.34 19.18
C LYS A 294 4.50 18.91 19.68
N LEU A 295 3.66 18.49 20.63
CA LEU A 295 3.63 17.11 21.14
C LEU A 295 3.27 16.10 20.04
N THR A 296 2.29 16.42 19.19
CA THR A 296 1.92 15.55 18.07
C THR A 296 3.08 15.40 17.09
N PHE A 297 3.73 16.51 16.73
CA PHE A 297 4.88 16.52 15.83
C PHE A 297 6.09 15.79 16.44
N LEU A 298 6.37 16.00 17.73
CA LEU A 298 7.41 15.28 18.47
C LEU A 298 7.11 13.77 18.51
N GLY A 299 5.85 13.37 18.70
CA GLY A 299 5.43 11.97 18.62
C GLY A 299 5.68 11.37 17.23
N LYS A 300 5.35 12.11 16.16
CA LYS A 300 5.69 11.68 14.79
C LYS A 300 7.20 11.57 14.60
N LEU A 301 8.00 12.53 15.06
CA LEU A 301 9.47 12.47 15.00
C LEU A 301 10.02 11.28 15.78
N PHE A 302 9.42 10.93 16.91
CA PHE A 302 9.83 9.82 17.75
C PHE A 302 9.65 8.46 17.07
N VAL A 303 8.53 8.27 16.37
CA VAL A 303 8.26 7.05 15.60
C VAL A 303 9.07 7.05 14.29
N THR A 304 8.97 8.13 13.51
CA THR A 304 9.64 8.25 12.21
C THR A 304 11.17 8.23 12.31
N GLY A 305 11.73 8.75 13.40
CA GLY A 305 13.17 8.71 13.72
C GLY A 305 13.65 7.40 14.35
N SER A 306 12.81 6.35 14.37
CA SER A 306 13.14 5.01 14.86
C SER A 306 13.44 4.90 16.37
N LEU A 307 13.18 5.95 17.17
CA LEU A 307 13.37 5.90 18.62
C LEU A 307 12.32 5.02 19.31
N TYR A 308 11.07 5.06 18.84
CA TYR A 308 10.02 4.18 19.35
C TYR A 308 10.33 2.69 19.10
N THR A 309 10.85 2.40 17.90
CA THR A 309 11.33 1.07 17.52
C THR A 309 12.54 0.63 18.34
N ALA A 310 13.44 1.56 18.68
CA ALA A 310 14.57 1.30 19.59
C ALA A 310 14.08 0.83 20.97
N ILE A 311 13.11 1.53 21.56
CA ILE A 311 12.51 1.14 22.85
C ILE A 311 11.83 -0.23 22.76
N SER A 312 11.24 -0.54 21.62
CA SER A 312 10.61 -1.84 21.39
C SER A 312 11.65 -2.98 21.39
N ALA A 313 12.82 -2.76 20.79
CA ALA A 313 13.95 -3.70 20.87
C ALA A 313 14.53 -3.82 22.28
N MET A 314 14.62 -2.71 23.02
CA MET A 314 15.02 -2.72 24.43
C MET A 314 14.07 -3.57 25.29
N ALA A 315 12.75 -3.39 25.09
CA ALA A 315 11.73 -4.16 25.78
C ALA A 315 11.79 -5.65 25.41
N LEU A 316 12.00 -5.98 24.13
CA LEU A 316 12.20 -7.36 23.70
C LEU A 316 13.44 -7.99 24.33
N THR A 317 14.56 -7.26 24.40
CA THR A 317 15.80 -7.71 25.05
C THR A 317 15.56 -8.00 26.53
N TYR A 318 14.85 -7.13 27.23
CA TYR A 318 14.45 -7.36 28.62
C TYR A 318 13.66 -8.67 28.80
N ILE A 319 12.68 -8.93 27.92
CA ILE A 319 11.90 -10.17 27.94
C ILE A 319 12.80 -11.39 27.69
N CYS A 320 13.69 -11.33 26.70
CA CYS A 320 14.58 -12.44 26.35
C CYS A 320 15.55 -12.77 27.51
N MET A 321 16.14 -11.76 28.14
CA MET A 321 17.01 -11.96 29.30
C MET A 321 16.26 -12.64 30.46
N LYS A 322 15.00 -12.22 30.69
CA LYS A 322 14.10 -12.85 31.66
C LYS A 322 13.75 -14.29 31.28
N LEU A 323 13.58 -14.63 30.01
CA LEU A 323 13.35 -16.01 29.54
C LEU A 323 14.60 -16.87 29.70
N GLU A 324 15.78 -16.32 29.41
CA GLU A 324 17.07 -17.00 29.47
C GLU A 324 17.54 -17.32 30.89
N SER A 325 17.08 -16.55 31.89
CA SER A 325 17.62 -16.52 33.27
C SER A 325 19.03 -15.94 33.35
N VAL A 326 19.41 -15.04 32.45
CA VAL A 326 20.69 -14.31 32.54
C VAL A 326 20.54 -13.10 33.45
N GLU A 327 21.66 -12.62 33.98
CA GLU A 327 21.69 -11.41 34.81
C GLU A 327 21.28 -10.18 33.98
N MET A 328 20.46 -9.31 34.57
CA MET A 328 19.96 -8.13 33.90
C MET A 328 21.04 -7.05 33.78
N ASP A 329 21.52 -6.81 32.57
CA ASP A 329 22.46 -5.72 32.26
C ASP A 329 21.81 -4.64 31.39
N ILE A 330 21.73 -3.43 31.93
CA ILE A 330 21.14 -2.27 31.24
C ILE A 330 21.92 -1.87 29.98
N ARG A 331 23.23 -2.14 29.92
CA ARG A 331 24.07 -1.82 28.78
C ARG A 331 23.73 -2.70 27.57
N LEU A 332 23.42 -3.99 27.78
CA LEU A 332 22.91 -4.87 26.71
C LEU A 332 21.54 -4.41 26.19
N ILE A 333 20.66 -3.99 27.10
CA ILE A 333 19.36 -3.41 26.73
C ILE A 333 19.57 -2.16 25.86
N ILE A 334 20.37 -1.18 26.31
CA ILE A 334 20.65 0.05 25.54
C ILE A 334 21.32 -0.27 24.19
N LEU A 335 22.28 -1.20 24.19
CA LEU A 335 22.95 -1.67 22.97
C LEU A 335 21.93 -2.15 21.93
N SER A 336 20.96 -2.99 22.33
CA SER A 336 19.93 -3.49 21.42
C SER A 336 19.12 -2.37 20.76
N GLY A 337 18.72 -1.36 21.54
CA GLY A 337 17.95 -0.21 21.06
C GLY A 337 18.75 0.61 20.05
N LEU A 338 20.01 0.93 20.38
CA LEU A 338 20.90 1.69 19.50
C LEU A 338 21.22 0.95 18.20
N PHE A 339 21.48 -0.37 18.29
CA PHE A 339 21.73 -1.23 17.14
C PHE A 339 20.53 -1.22 16.18
N VAL A 340 19.34 -1.44 16.71
CA VAL A 340 18.10 -1.44 15.92
C VAL A 340 17.80 -0.07 15.34
N ALA A 341 17.91 1.01 16.13
CA ALA A 341 17.69 2.38 15.67
C ALA A 341 18.60 2.72 14.48
N SER A 342 19.89 2.35 14.58
CA SER A 342 20.88 2.56 13.53
C SER A 342 20.45 1.94 12.20
N LEU A 343 20.14 0.64 12.21
CA LEU A 343 19.78 -0.10 11.00
C LEU A 343 18.45 0.40 10.41
N HIS A 344 17.45 0.69 11.24
CA HIS A 344 16.15 1.20 10.78
C HIS A 344 16.27 2.59 10.15
N ILE A 345 17.07 3.50 10.73
CA ILE A 345 17.32 4.83 10.16
C ILE A 345 17.99 4.69 8.78
N ILE A 346 19.05 3.89 8.68
CA ILE A 346 19.81 3.71 7.44
C ILE A 346 18.95 3.07 6.34
N ASN A 347 18.20 2.01 6.68
CA ASN A 347 17.31 1.36 5.73
C ASN A 347 16.21 2.32 5.23
N ARG A 348 15.61 3.11 6.13
CA ARG A 348 14.58 4.10 5.79
C ARG A 348 15.12 5.22 4.90
N MET A 349 16.40 5.57 5.01
CA MET A 349 17.05 6.57 4.14
C MET A 349 17.25 6.11 2.69
N GLU A 350 17.42 4.80 2.48
CA GLU A 350 17.64 4.21 1.17
C GLU A 350 16.35 3.74 0.49
N GLU A 351 15.18 3.87 1.16
CA GLU A 351 13.86 3.71 0.53
C GLU A 351 13.68 4.78 -0.58
N LYS A 352 14.10 4.47 -1.81
CA LYS A 352 13.94 5.32 -3.01
C LYS A 352 12.62 5.05 -3.71
N GLY A 353 11.69 6.01 -3.65
CA GLY A 353 10.53 6.07 -4.54
C GLY A 353 9.20 6.34 -3.85
N SER A 354 8.43 7.22 -4.50
CA SER A 354 6.95 7.37 -4.51
C SER A 354 6.12 7.59 -3.25
N VAL A 355 6.66 7.61 -2.04
CA VAL A 355 5.95 8.23 -0.90
C VAL A 355 6.37 9.68 -0.85
N VAL A 356 5.42 10.61 -1.03
CA VAL A 356 5.70 11.98 -0.61
C VAL A 356 5.70 11.98 0.92
N PRO A 357 6.83 12.34 1.55
CA PRO A 357 7.03 12.13 2.97
C PRO A 357 6.06 12.96 3.80
N ASP A 358 5.59 12.40 4.92
CA ASP A 358 4.83 13.15 5.92
C ASP A 358 5.66 14.31 6.51
N SER A 359 5.04 15.18 7.30
CA SER A 359 5.70 16.33 7.93
C SER A 359 7.00 15.96 8.69
N ALA A 360 7.04 14.85 9.42
CA ALA A 360 8.22 14.38 10.15
C ALA A 360 9.27 13.77 9.21
N GLN A 361 8.85 13.02 8.19
CA GLN A 361 9.76 12.45 7.19
C GLN A 361 10.41 13.55 6.32
N LYS A 362 9.65 14.59 5.93
CA LYS A 362 10.19 15.77 5.24
C LYS A 362 11.25 16.44 6.10
N PHE A 363 10.97 16.59 7.39
CA PHE A 363 11.91 17.16 8.34
C PHE A 363 13.19 16.30 8.46
N LEU A 364 13.06 15.01 8.75
CA LEU A 364 14.20 14.12 9.03
C LEU A 364 14.98 13.72 7.77
N PHE A 365 14.30 13.24 6.74
CA PHE A 365 14.93 12.54 5.61
C PHE A 365 15.07 13.37 4.34
N ILE A 366 14.43 14.55 4.27
CA ILE A 366 14.67 15.54 3.22
C ILE A 366 15.50 16.70 3.75
N ARG A 367 14.98 17.45 4.74
CA ARG A 367 15.62 18.68 5.24
C ARG A 367 16.91 18.39 6.02
N PHE A 368 16.89 17.42 6.93
CA PHE A 368 18.02 17.08 7.80
C PHE A 368 18.69 15.75 7.43
N LYS A 369 18.58 15.33 6.16
CA LYS A 369 19.04 14.02 5.67
C LYS A 369 20.44 13.63 6.15
N SER A 370 21.42 14.52 5.97
CA SER A 370 22.82 14.25 6.34
C SER A 370 23.02 14.12 7.85
N ALA A 371 22.34 14.93 8.64
CA ALA A 371 22.41 14.87 10.10
C ALA A 371 21.78 13.57 10.63
N VAL A 372 20.62 13.18 10.10
CA VAL A 372 19.96 11.92 10.46
C VAL A 372 20.79 10.71 10.06
N LYS A 373 21.49 10.75 8.90
CA LYS A 373 22.46 9.70 8.53
C LYS A 373 23.58 9.57 9.55
N LEU A 374 24.16 10.70 9.95
CA LEU A 374 25.25 10.72 10.93
C LEU A 374 24.79 10.17 12.28
N ILE A 375 23.58 10.54 12.73
CA ILE A 375 22.97 10.01 13.95
C ILE A 375 22.78 8.49 13.86
N GLY A 376 22.24 7.99 12.73
CA GLY A 376 22.09 6.55 12.51
C GLY A 376 23.43 5.80 12.59
N ILE A 377 24.47 6.32 11.96
CA ILE A 377 25.83 5.74 12.03
C ILE A 377 26.37 5.81 13.47
N LEU A 378 26.19 6.94 14.16
CA LEU A 378 26.65 7.15 15.53
C LEU A 378 25.99 6.15 16.50
N PHE A 379 24.68 5.91 16.39
CA PHE A 379 24.01 4.89 17.21
C PHE A 379 24.64 3.50 17.06
N GLY A 380 25.00 3.13 15.83
CA GLY A 380 25.67 1.87 15.57
C GLY A 380 27.10 1.80 16.14
N ILE A 381 27.88 2.86 15.97
CA ILE A 381 29.23 2.97 16.56
C ILE A 381 29.16 2.88 18.09
N VAL A 382 28.23 3.60 18.72
CA VAL A 382 28.03 3.55 20.18
C VAL A 382 27.60 2.14 20.63
N SER A 383 26.70 1.47 19.89
CA SER A 383 26.34 0.07 20.16
C SER A 383 27.57 -0.85 20.12
N ILE A 384 28.45 -0.69 19.13
CA ILE A 384 29.69 -1.47 19.01
C ILE A 384 30.65 -1.14 20.17
N ILE A 385 30.79 0.12 20.57
CA ILE A 385 31.61 0.49 21.73
C ILE A 385 31.07 -0.13 23.02
N ILE A 386 29.75 -0.10 23.24
CA ILE A 386 29.12 -0.74 24.41
C ILE A 386 29.40 -2.25 24.40
N SER A 387 29.33 -2.89 23.22
CA SER A 387 29.58 -4.32 23.06
C SER A 387 31.00 -4.73 23.46
N ALA A 388 31.98 -3.82 23.40
CA ALA A 388 33.36 -4.09 23.81
C ALA A 388 33.53 -4.36 25.31
N PHE A 389 32.62 -3.85 26.15
CA PHE A 389 32.64 -4.10 27.60
C PHE A 389 32.26 -5.55 27.96
N PHE A 390 31.73 -6.32 27.01
CA PHE A 390 31.34 -7.73 27.16
C PHE A 390 32.33 -8.69 26.46
N GLY A 391 33.51 -8.18 26.09
CA GLY A 391 34.59 -8.97 25.53
C GLY A 391 34.63 -9.02 23.99
N ILE A 392 35.75 -9.53 23.48
CA ILE A 392 36.10 -9.43 22.05
C ILE A 392 35.14 -10.18 21.13
N LYS A 393 34.56 -11.30 21.61
CA LYS A 393 33.60 -12.10 20.83
C LYS A 393 32.33 -11.30 20.54
N ILE A 394 31.73 -10.70 21.57
CA ILE A 394 30.52 -9.89 21.46
C ILE A 394 30.79 -8.63 20.62
N PHE A 395 31.95 -8.01 20.80
CA PHE A 395 32.41 -6.89 19.96
C PHE A 395 32.43 -7.23 18.47
N ILE A 396 33.15 -8.30 18.10
CA ILE A 396 33.29 -8.72 16.70
C ILE A 396 31.93 -9.07 16.11
N LEU A 397 31.11 -9.87 16.81
CA LEU A 397 29.81 -10.28 16.31
C LEU A 397 28.84 -9.10 16.13
N THR A 398 28.81 -8.17 17.08
CA THR A 398 28.00 -6.95 16.98
C THR A 398 28.42 -6.11 15.78
N ALA A 399 29.73 -5.91 15.60
CA ALA A 399 30.27 -5.18 14.44
C ALA A 399 29.93 -5.86 13.11
N LEU A 400 30.07 -7.19 13.02
CA LEU A 400 29.76 -7.95 11.82
C LEU A 400 28.27 -7.88 11.44
N PHE A 401 27.38 -8.10 12.41
CA PHE A 401 25.93 -8.02 12.17
C PHE A 401 25.48 -6.60 11.83
N TRP A 402 26.07 -5.59 12.47
CA TRP A 402 25.79 -4.19 12.16
C TRP A 402 26.25 -3.82 10.75
N LEU A 403 27.47 -4.18 10.36
CA LEU A 403 27.99 -3.96 9.01
C LEU A 403 27.12 -4.69 7.96
N ALA A 404 26.76 -5.94 8.21
CA ALA A 404 25.84 -6.69 7.34
C ALA A 404 24.49 -5.97 7.18
N GLY A 405 23.95 -5.42 8.27
CA GLY A 405 22.71 -4.64 8.26
C GLY A 405 22.84 -3.31 7.50
N ILE A 406 23.94 -2.57 7.66
CA ILE A 406 24.16 -1.32 6.91
C ILE A 406 24.29 -1.59 5.43
N PHE A 407 25.01 -2.64 5.05
CA PHE A 407 25.25 -2.95 3.66
C PHE A 407 24.08 -3.68 3.00
N TYR A 408 23.09 -4.15 3.77
CA TYR A 408 21.91 -4.84 3.25
C TYR A 408 21.20 -4.08 2.12
N PRO A 409 20.88 -2.77 2.23
CA PRO A 409 20.21 -2.03 1.14
C PRO A 409 21.09 -1.80 -0.10
N TYR A 410 22.41 -1.98 0.01
CA TYR A 410 23.36 -1.63 -1.03
C TYR A 410 23.75 -2.85 -1.88
N LYS A 411 24.17 -2.61 -3.12
CA LYS A 411 24.64 -3.66 -4.03
C LYS A 411 25.93 -4.28 -3.47
N THR A 412 26.01 -5.61 -3.45
CA THR A 412 27.28 -6.29 -3.14
C THR A 412 28.32 -5.99 -4.22
N LEU A 413 29.58 -5.85 -3.83
CA LEU A 413 30.72 -5.53 -4.70
C LEU A 413 30.98 -6.56 -5.83
N ALA A 414 30.35 -7.75 -5.77
CA ALA A 414 30.70 -8.91 -6.59
C ALA A 414 29.71 -9.22 -7.75
N GLY A 415 28.76 -8.33 -8.07
CA GLY A 415 27.88 -8.51 -9.23
C GLY A 415 26.89 -9.68 -9.14
N LEU A 416 26.80 -10.36 -7.99
CA LEU A 416 25.78 -11.38 -7.70
C LEU A 416 24.39 -10.71 -7.56
N ASN A 417 23.33 -11.42 -7.99
CA ASN A 417 21.94 -10.96 -7.88
C ASN A 417 21.62 -10.44 -6.45
N LYS A 418 20.79 -9.40 -6.36
CA LYS A 418 20.65 -8.59 -5.14
C LYS A 418 20.13 -9.44 -3.97
N PHE A 419 20.84 -9.49 -2.84
CA PHE A 419 20.31 -10.13 -1.62
C PHE A 419 18.98 -9.52 -1.15
N PRO A 420 18.74 -8.19 -1.28
CA PRO A 420 17.42 -7.60 -1.07
C PRO A 420 16.33 -8.06 -2.05
N ASP A 421 16.70 -8.56 -3.24
CA ASP A 421 15.74 -9.11 -4.23
C ASP A 421 15.32 -10.55 -3.89
N PHE A 422 15.89 -11.16 -2.85
CA PHE A 422 15.41 -12.47 -2.39
C PHE A 422 14.01 -12.32 -1.77
N PRO A 423 13.04 -13.20 -2.13
CA PRO A 423 11.68 -13.13 -1.60
C PRO A 423 11.67 -13.14 -0.06
N ALA A 424 10.95 -12.18 0.54
CA ALA A 424 10.88 -12.00 1.99
C ALA A 424 12.21 -11.68 2.72
N SER A 425 13.27 -11.32 1.99
CA SER A 425 14.58 -11.03 2.58
C SER A 425 14.52 -9.97 3.67
N LYS A 426 13.74 -8.89 3.47
CA LYS A 426 13.58 -7.81 4.44
C LYS A 426 13.07 -8.34 5.79
N ASP A 427 12.03 -9.17 5.76
CA ASP A 427 11.40 -9.70 6.97
C ASP A 427 12.28 -10.71 7.68
N ILE A 428 12.94 -11.58 6.91
CA ILE A 428 13.87 -12.58 7.43
C ILE A 428 15.09 -11.92 8.08
N VAL A 429 15.75 -11.01 7.36
CA VAL A 429 16.95 -10.31 7.86
C VAL A 429 16.63 -9.47 9.09
N THR A 430 15.49 -8.77 9.09
CA THR A 430 15.04 -7.99 10.25
C THR A 430 14.81 -8.90 11.47
N ALA A 431 14.14 -10.05 11.28
CA ALA A 431 13.89 -11.00 12.35
C ALA A 431 15.19 -11.58 12.94
N PHE A 432 16.13 -11.99 12.09
CA PHE A 432 17.43 -12.49 12.55
C PHE A 432 18.26 -11.42 13.25
N GLY A 433 18.29 -10.18 12.72
CA GLY A 433 19.03 -9.08 13.32
C GLY A 433 18.54 -8.73 14.73
N TRP A 434 17.21 -8.66 14.93
CA TRP A 434 16.64 -8.41 16.26
C TRP A 434 16.82 -9.60 17.19
N SER A 435 16.56 -10.82 16.73
CA SER A 435 16.72 -12.02 17.56
C SER A 435 18.17 -12.18 18.05
N PHE A 436 19.15 -11.90 17.17
CA PHE A 436 20.56 -11.87 17.54
C PHE A 436 20.86 -10.84 18.64
N VAL A 437 20.45 -9.57 18.46
CA VAL A 437 20.81 -8.52 19.43
C VAL A 437 20.01 -8.62 20.74
N CYS A 438 18.76 -9.10 20.67
CA CYS A 438 17.86 -9.14 21.83
C CYS A 438 17.99 -10.41 22.67
N ALA A 439 18.34 -11.55 22.08
CA ALA A 439 18.45 -12.84 22.77
C ALA A 439 19.84 -13.48 22.59
N GLY A 440 20.41 -13.40 21.39
CA GLY A 440 21.72 -13.98 21.09
C GLY A 440 22.86 -13.34 21.90
N LEU A 441 22.95 -12.01 21.94
CA LEU A 441 24.03 -11.32 22.66
C LEU A 441 23.99 -11.55 24.17
N PRO A 442 22.84 -11.38 24.87
CA PRO A 442 22.77 -11.70 26.30
C PRO A 442 23.13 -13.16 26.62
N ALA A 443 22.74 -14.10 25.76
CA ALA A 443 23.10 -15.49 25.95
C ALA A 443 24.58 -15.81 25.73
N ILE A 444 25.25 -15.10 24.82
CA ILE A 444 26.70 -15.23 24.63
C ILE A 444 27.44 -14.68 25.84
N ASP A 445 26.97 -13.55 26.40
CA ASP A 445 27.54 -12.93 27.59
C ASP A 445 27.38 -13.82 28.83
N GLY A 446 26.17 -14.34 29.04
CA GLY A 446 25.88 -15.27 30.13
C GLY A 446 26.39 -16.71 29.92
N GLU A 447 27.10 -16.99 28.82
CA GLU A 447 27.56 -18.33 28.43
C GLU A 447 26.44 -19.40 28.37
N THR A 448 25.19 -18.98 28.11
CA THR A 448 23.99 -19.83 28.12
C THR A 448 23.51 -20.24 26.73
N LEU A 449 24.31 -20.05 25.67
CA LEU A 449 23.89 -20.25 24.28
C LEU A 449 23.33 -21.66 23.99
N ILE A 450 23.86 -22.69 24.66
CA ILE A 450 23.43 -24.09 24.50
C ILE A 450 22.19 -24.45 25.31
N TYR A 451 21.68 -23.54 26.15
CA TYR A 451 20.55 -23.82 27.03
C TYR A 451 19.23 -23.80 26.25
N LYS A 452 18.31 -24.69 26.63
CA LYS A 452 16.97 -24.75 26.02
C LYS A 452 16.18 -23.46 26.24
N SER A 453 16.35 -22.81 27.38
CA SER A 453 15.74 -21.50 27.68
C SER A 453 16.19 -20.43 26.69
N THR A 454 17.46 -20.44 26.29
CA THR A 454 18.01 -19.54 25.28
C THR A 454 17.49 -19.84 23.89
N GLN A 455 17.49 -21.11 23.47
CA GLN A 455 16.94 -21.50 22.17
C GLN A 455 15.46 -21.07 22.04
N LEU A 456 14.71 -21.20 23.13
CA LEU A 456 13.33 -20.71 23.22
C LEU A 456 13.24 -19.19 23.12
N ALA A 457 14.09 -18.44 23.85
CA ALA A 457 14.09 -16.97 23.80
C ALA A 457 14.45 -16.44 22.41
N VAL A 458 15.46 -17.03 21.76
CA VAL A 458 15.87 -16.72 20.38
C VAL A 458 14.72 -17.00 19.41
N LEU A 459 14.07 -18.16 19.52
CA LEU A 459 12.91 -18.53 18.69
C LEU A 459 11.73 -17.57 18.92
N PHE A 460 11.43 -17.24 20.17
CA PHE A 460 10.37 -16.31 20.53
C PHE A 460 10.60 -14.92 19.91
N ALA A 461 11.82 -14.36 20.07
CA ALA A 461 12.20 -13.10 19.47
C ALA A 461 12.12 -13.14 17.93
N LEU A 462 12.62 -14.22 17.31
CA LEU A 462 12.61 -14.39 15.87
C LEU A 462 11.18 -14.38 15.31
N LEU A 463 10.28 -15.15 15.91
CA LEU A 463 8.90 -15.27 15.46
C LEU A 463 8.11 -13.97 15.64
N LEU A 464 8.22 -13.30 16.80
CA LEU A 464 7.53 -12.04 17.02
C LEU A 464 8.02 -10.93 16.08
N VAL A 465 9.33 -10.82 15.87
CA VAL A 465 9.90 -9.80 14.98
C VAL A 465 9.58 -10.10 13.52
N PHE A 466 9.56 -11.38 13.13
CA PHE A 466 9.11 -11.77 11.79
C PHE A 466 7.66 -11.33 11.57
N MET A 467 6.74 -11.68 12.48
CA MET A 467 5.34 -11.27 12.33
C MET A 467 5.20 -9.73 12.35
N ARG A 468 5.94 -9.02 13.19
CA ARG A 468 6.03 -7.55 13.20
C ARG A 468 6.41 -7.00 11.83
N SER A 469 7.48 -7.53 11.24
CA SER A 469 7.96 -7.09 9.92
C SER A 469 6.92 -7.34 8.83
N VAL A 470 6.28 -8.51 8.85
CA VAL A 470 5.24 -8.87 7.87
C VAL A 470 4.01 -7.96 7.98
N LEU A 471 3.54 -7.65 9.20
CA LEU A 471 2.43 -6.71 9.40
C LEU A 471 2.78 -5.30 8.88
N LEU A 472 4.01 -4.82 9.12
CA LEU A 472 4.48 -3.56 8.56
C LEU A 472 4.55 -3.60 7.03
N GLY A 473 4.96 -4.72 6.44
CA GLY A 473 4.94 -4.95 5.00
C GLY A 473 3.53 -4.89 4.40
N ILE A 474 2.52 -5.43 5.09
CA ILE A 474 1.10 -5.30 4.70
C ILE A 474 0.68 -3.84 4.67
N SER A 475 1.02 -3.07 5.71
CA SER A 475 0.65 -1.64 5.79
C SER A 475 1.29 -0.79 4.68
N ASN A 476 2.46 -1.20 4.18
CA ASN A 476 3.25 -0.43 3.22
C ASN A 476 3.30 -1.06 1.81
N VAL A 477 2.45 -2.04 1.50
CA VAL A 477 2.59 -2.86 0.28
C VAL A 477 2.71 -2.05 -1.01
N HIS A 478 1.90 -1.00 -1.20
CA HIS A 478 1.95 -0.18 -2.41
C HIS A 478 3.26 0.61 -2.51
N ASN A 479 3.77 1.09 -1.37
CA ASN A 479 5.03 1.80 -1.32
C ASN A 479 6.20 0.86 -1.60
N ASP A 480 6.22 -0.31 -0.95
CA ASP A 480 7.25 -1.34 -1.18
C ASP A 480 7.21 -1.84 -2.64
N MET A 481 6.03 -1.96 -3.27
CA MET A 481 5.87 -2.32 -4.68
C MET A 481 6.38 -1.26 -5.66
N ILE A 482 6.36 0.00 -5.28
CA ILE A 482 6.91 1.05 -6.14
C ILE A 482 8.42 1.22 -5.88
N VAL A 483 8.86 1.21 -4.62
CA VAL A 483 10.26 1.41 -4.23
C VAL A 483 11.16 0.32 -4.81
N GLY A 484 10.74 -0.94 -4.74
CA GLY A 484 11.60 -2.06 -5.18
C GLY A 484 11.78 -3.15 -4.13
N ASN A 485 11.28 -2.96 -2.91
CA ASN A 485 11.58 -3.84 -1.79
C ASN A 485 10.85 -5.18 -1.92
N GLU A 486 11.56 -6.28 -1.68
CA GLU A 486 10.95 -7.59 -1.44
C GLU A 486 10.53 -7.70 0.03
N ASN A 487 9.29 -8.11 0.24
CA ASN A 487 8.74 -8.46 1.54
C ASN A 487 7.92 -9.75 1.42
N PHE A 488 7.60 -10.35 2.55
CA PHE A 488 6.90 -11.62 2.64
C PHE A 488 5.47 -11.53 2.10
N TYR A 489 4.79 -10.40 2.34
CA TYR A 489 3.43 -10.22 1.83
C TYR A 489 3.36 -10.25 0.30
N LYS A 490 4.34 -9.61 -0.34
CA LYS A 490 4.52 -9.63 -1.79
C LYS A 490 4.89 -11.03 -2.28
N ALA A 491 5.86 -11.68 -1.63
CA ALA A 491 6.36 -12.99 -2.04
C ALA A 491 5.31 -14.12 -1.91
N ALA A 492 4.61 -14.17 -0.77
CA ALA A 492 3.65 -15.24 -0.46
C ALA A 492 2.24 -14.94 -1.00
N GLY A 493 1.92 -13.66 -1.20
CA GLY A 493 0.58 -13.20 -1.56
C GLY A 493 -0.39 -13.19 -0.35
N PRO A 494 -1.51 -12.47 -0.46
CA PRO A 494 -2.32 -12.09 0.71
C PRO A 494 -2.82 -13.28 1.54
N LYS A 495 -3.38 -14.31 0.88
CA LYS A 495 -3.98 -15.47 1.56
C LYS A 495 -2.93 -16.23 2.38
N LEU A 496 -1.80 -16.54 1.77
CA LEU A 496 -0.73 -17.30 2.42
C LEU A 496 -0.08 -16.48 3.52
N THR A 497 0.07 -15.16 3.36
CA THR A 497 0.60 -14.30 4.41
C THR A 497 -0.27 -14.31 5.67
N TYR A 498 -1.58 -14.08 5.55
CA TYR A 498 -2.46 -14.11 6.72
C TYR A 498 -2.49 -15.49 7.37
N LEU A 499 -2.46 -16.57 6.57
CA LEU A 499 -2.36 -17.94 7.09
C LEU A 499 -1.08 -18.14 7.90
N ILE A 500 0.07 -17.79 7.36
CA ILE A 500 1.37 -18.02 8.02
C ILE A 500 1.52 -17.18 9.28
N VAL A 501 1.13 -15.90 9.27
CA VAL A 501 1.17 -15.08 10.49
C VAL A 501 0.24 -15.67 11.56
N SER A 502 -0.93 -16.18 11.18
CA SER A 502 -1.85 -16.85 12.12
C SER A 502 -1.27 -18.15 12.67
N LEU A 503 -0.61 -18.97 11.84
CA LEU A 503 0.03 -20.20 12.28
C LEU A 503 1.20 -19.94 13.23
N ILE A 504 2.02 -18.92 12.95
CA ILE A 504 3.10 -18.51 13.86
C ILE A 504 2.53 -18.04 15.20
N PHE A 505 1.48 -17.23 15.18
CA PHE A 505 0.81 -16.77 16.40
C PHE A 505 0.30 -17.95 17.25
N ILE A 506 -0.45 -18.86 16.63
CA ILE A 506 -0.97 -20.07 17.31
C ILE A 506 0.17 -20.93 17.87
N PHE A 507 1.27 -21.07 17.12
CA PHE A 507 2.44 -21.82 17.57
C PHE A 507 3.07 -21.19 18.82
N VAL A 508 3.25 -19.87 18.84
CA VAL A 508 3.78 -19.16 20.02
C VAL A 508 2.87 -19.36 21.24
N GLU A 509 1.55 -19.29 21.06
CA GLU A 509 0.58 -19.53 22.14
C GLU A 509 0.66 -20.96 22.68
N ILE A 510 0.76 -21.97 21.81
CA ILE A 510 0.91 -23.38 22.19
C ILE A 510 2.19 -23.58 23.02
N VAL A 511 3.30 -22.94 22.59
CA VAL A 511 4.56 -22.99 23.33
C VAL A 511 4.40 -22.39 24.72
N LEU A 512 3.77 -21.22 24.86
CA LEU A 512 3.53 -20.59 26.16
C LEU A 512 2.62 -21.44 27.07
N ILE A 513 1.52 -22.00 26.54
CA ILE A 513 0.64 -22.91 27.28
C ILE A 513 1.42 -24.14 27.77
N THR A 514 2.26 -24.72 26.91
CA THR A 514 3.07 -25.88 27.26
C THR A 514 4.04 -25.55 28.41
N LEU A 515 4.73 -24.41 28.33
CA LEU A 515 5.66 -23.97 29.37
C LEU A 515 4.95 -23.68 30.70
N PHE A 516 3.74 -23.11 30.64
CA PHE A 516 2.91 -22.90 31.82
C PHE A 516 2.55 -24.23 32.49
N ASN A 517 2.11 -25.23 31.71
CA ASN A 517 1.77 -26.57 32.22
C ASN A 517 2.99 -27.33 32.77
N MET A 518 4.20 -26.98 32.31
CA MET A 518 5.45 -27.51 32.84
C MET A 518 5.91 -26.82 34.14
N GLY A 519 5.20 -25.79 34.61
CA GLY A 519 5.60 -24.98 35.77
C GLY A 519 6.81 -24.09 35.51
N TRP A 520 7.21 -23.88 34.25
CA TRP A 520 8.40 -23.09 33.93
C TRP A 520 8.07 -21.60 33.97
N LYS A 521 8.64 -20.88 34.96
CA LYS A 521 8.46 -19.42 35.13
C LYS A 521 6.99 -19.00 35.01
N GLU A 522 6.11 -19.66 35.75
CA GLU A 522 4.65 -19.58 35.60
C GLU A 522 4.11 -18.14 35.52
N VAL A 523 4.61 -17.24 36.37
CA VAL A 523 4.16 -15.84 36.40
C VAL A 523 4.53 -15.13 35.09
N LEU A 524 5.79 -15.25 34.64
CA LEU A 524 6.28 -14.65 33.40
C LEU A 524 5.52 -15.21 32.20
N VAL A 525 5.44 -16.53 32.06
CA VAL A 525 4.77 -17.19 30.92
C VAL A 525 3.29 -16.82 30.87
N ARG A 526 2.60 -16.80 32.02
CA ARG A 526 1.19 -16.36 32.10
C ARG A 526 1.01 -14.92 31.65
N THR A 527 1.89 -14.00 32.08
CA THR A 527 1.81 -12.61 31.65
C THR A 527 2.07 -12.44 30.15
N MET A 528 3.00 -13.21 29.58
CA MET A 528 3.26 -13.18 28.14
C MET A 528 2.08 -13.71 27.34
N PHE A 529 1.46 -14.81 27.77
CA PHE A 529 0.25 -15.38 27.16
C PHE A 529 -0.87 -14.34 27.08
N PHE A 530 -1.22 -13.70 28.19
CA PHE A 530 -2.26 -12.65 28.17
C PHE A 530 -1.82 -11.40 27.40
N GLY A 531 -0.54 -11.06 27.42
CA GLY A 531 0.00 -9.93 26.68
C GLY A 531 -0.16 -10.07 25.17
N LEU A 532 -0.07 -11.28 24.64
CA LEU A 532 -0.25 -11.57 23.21
C LEU A 532 -1.69 -11.41 22.71
N PHE A 533 -2.69 -11.31 23.60
CA PHE A 533 -4.05 -10.93 23.22
C PHE A 533 -4.10 -9.56 22.53
N TYR A 534 -3.26 -8.61 22.96
CA TYR A 534 -3.10 -7.33 22.26
C TYR A 534 -2.69 -7.57 20.81
N TYR A 535 -1.74 -8.45 20.57
CA TYR A 535 -1.25 -8.75 19.23
C TYR A 535 -2.32 -9.41 18.36
N MET A 536 -3.14 -10.29 18.92
CA MET A 536 -4.31 -10.85 18.24
C MET A 536 -5.28 -9.77 17.76
N VAL A 537 -5.55 -8.75 18.60
CA VAL A 537 -6.39 -7.60 18.21
C VAL A 537 -5.76 -6.82 17.05
N VAL A 538 -4.44 -6.59 17.10
CA VAL A 538 -3.72 -5.95 16.00
C VAL A 538 -3.84 -6.77 14.71
N MET A 539 -3.59 -8.08 14.76
CA MET A 539 -3.74 -8.96 13.60
C MET A 539 -5.16 -8.95 13.02
N ALA A 540 -6.19 -8.92 13.87
CA ALA A 540 -7.58 -8.83 13.44
C ALA A 540 -7.87 -7.55 12.65
N LEU A 541 -7.32 -6.39 13.07
CA LEU A 541 -7.47 -5.13 12.33
C LEU A 541 -6.93 -5.25 10.90
N PHE A 542 -5.79 -5.91 10.73
CA PHE A 542 -5.17 -6.13 9.42
C PHE A 542 -5.97 -7.12 8.58
N PHE A 543 -6.42 -8.22 9.19
CA PHE A 543 -7.26 -9.24 8.51
C PHE A 543 -8.56 -8.64 7.96
N PHE A 544 -9.23 -7.77 8.73
CA PHE A 544 -10.45 -7.07 8.30
C PHE A 544 -10.20 -5.83 7.43
N LYS A 545 -8.97 -5.64 6.91
CA LYS A 545 -8.57 -4.53 6.03
C LYS A 545 -8.81 -3.14 6.64
N LYS A 546 -8.84 -3.03 7.97
CA LYS A 546 -8.88 -1.75 8.70
C LYS A 546 -7.46 -1.29 9.02
N ILE A 547 -6.61 -1.23 7.99
CA ILE A 547 -5.19 -0.94 8.12
C ILE A 547 -5.02 0.54 8.50
N PRO A 548 -4.45 0.85 9.69
CA PRO A 548 -4.18 2.23 10.07
C PRO A 548 -3.10 2.87 9.19
N GLU A 549 -3.04 4.19 9.18
CA GLU A 549 -1.95 4.96 8.54
C GLU A 549 -0.56 4.50 9.00
N ARG A 550 0.47 4.67 8.16
CA ARG A 550 1.83 4.17 8.39
C ARG A 550 2.34 4.37 9.82
N ILE A 551 2.35 5.61 10.33
CA ILE A 551 2.84 5.93 11.68
C ILE A 551 1.98 5.24 12.76
N SER A 552 0.66 5.18 12.55
CA SER A 552 -0.26 4.51 13.49
C SER A 552 -0.04 3.00 13.48
N SER A 553 0.15 2.41 12.30
CA SER A 553 0.49 0.99 12.14
C SER A 553 1.81 0.66 12.84
N GLU A 554 2.86 1.45 12.62
CA GLU A 554 4.15 1.29 13.30
C GLU A 554 4.00 1.41 14.83
N THR A 555 3.27 2.41 15.30
CA THR A 555 3.02 2.62 16.74
C THR A 555 2.29 1.43 17.36
N ILE A 556 1.20 0.97 16.75
CA ILE A 556 0.36 -0.12 17.27
C ILE A 556 1.09 -1.46 17.21
N ILE A 557 1.81 -1.75 16.12
CA ILE A 557 2.56 -3.00 15.99
C ILE A 557 3.72 -3.05 16.97
N ASP A 558 4.52 -1.98 17.09
CA ASP A 558 5.70 -1.95 17.97
C ASP A 558 5.33 -1.90 19.46
N PHE A 559 4.17 -1.32 19.81
CA PHE A 559 3.67 -1.30 21.18
C PHE A 559 3.56 -2.69 21.82
N GLN A 560 3.39 -3.75 21.04
CA GLN A 560 3.33 -5.12 21.56
C GLN A 560 4.56 -5.47 22.41
N PHE A 561 5.76 -5.04 22.01
CA PHE A 561 7.00 -5.38 22.70
C PHE A 561 7.11 -4.60 24.00
N ILE A 562 6.72 -3.32 23.97
CA ILE A 562 6.69 -2.46 25.14
C ILE A 562 5.68 -2.99 26.15
N PHE A 563 4.49 -3.35 25.68
CA PHE A 563 3.42 -3.91 26.53
C PHE A 563 3.85 -5.24 27.17
N LEU A 564 4.41 -6.16 26.39
CA LEU A 564 4.97 -7.41 26.92
C LEU A 564 6.11 -7.16 27.90
N GLY A 565 6.98 -6.17 27.63
CA GLY A 565 8.09 -5.82 28.52
C GLY A 565 7.61 -5.27 29.86
N LEU A 566 6.58 -4.42 29.85
CA LEU A 566 5.94 -3.91 31.06
C LEU A 566 5.29 -5.04 31.86
N LEU A 567 4.59 -5.96 31.20
CA LEU A 567 3.99 -7.12 31.85
C LEU A 567 5.06 -8.05 32.45
N ALA A 568 6.16 -8.31 31.74
CA ALA A 568 7.29 -9.08 32.24
C ALA A 568 7.99 -8.40 33.43
N PHE A 569 8.01 -7.06 33.46
CA PHE A 569 8.54 -6.29 34.58
C PHE A 569 7.67 -6.40 35.82
N ILE A 570 6.34 -6.38 35.66
CA ILE A 570 5.38 -6.56 36.77
C ILE A 570 5.38 -8.01 37.28
N ALA A 571 5.72 -8.97 36.42
CA ALA A 571 5.82 -10.39 36.74
C ALA A 571 7.09 -10.80 37.52
N ALA A 572 8.07 -9.90 37.60
CA ALA A 572 9.36 -10.10 38.28
C ALA A 572 9.27 -9.72 39.76
#